data_AF-A0A7Y3HYP0-F1
#
_entry.id   AF-A0A7Y3HYP0-F1
#
_cell.length_a   1.000
_cell.length_b   1.000
_cell.length_c   1.000
_cell.angle_alpha   90.00
_cell.angle_beta   90.00
_cell.angle_gamma   90.00
#
_symmetry.space_group_name_H-M   'P 1'
#
loop_
_entity.id
_entity.type
_entity.pdbx_description
1 polymer ?
#
loop_
_entity_poly.entity_id
_entity_poly.type
_entity_poly.pdbx_seq_one_letter_code
_entity_poly.pdbx_strand_id
1 'polypeptide(L)'
;MKIPKFIRENLLLKMTSLNAGVIGVRLVISLFIQRLLAELVGEAGIAKIGQLRNMQQLLTSFSSVGIFNGIVKYIAEYKKDQAQLQKLFSTSLVFWVFGSLITGTALLIFAEPISERLFGSLEFVYLIQLLAIIVPFIGIQRIFNGVVNGLSMYKKFAKIDLLGYLISAVLTVIFLLQYNIDGALVAIAIT
;
A
#
# COMPACT_ATOMS: atom_id res chain seq x y z
N MET A 1 -17.61 32.99 0.18
CA MET A 1 -16.81 33.30 -1.04
C MET A 1 -17.12 32.29 -2.14
N LYS A 2 -17.53 32.75 -3.33
CA LYS A 2 -17.75 31.87 -4.49
C LYS A 2 -16.39 31.55 -5.14
N ILE A 3 -16.06 30.27 -5.22
CA ILE A 3 -14.81 29.79 -5.84
C ILE A 3 -14.78 30.23 -7.32
N PRO A 4 -13.69 30.86 -7.80
CA PRO A 4 -13.53 31.29 -9.20
C PRO A 4 -13.77 30.17 -10.22
N LYS A 5 -14.38 30.49 -11.38
CA LYS A 5 -14.72 29.52 -12.45
C LYS A 5 -13.50 28.71 -12.94
N PHE A 6 -12.34 29.35 -13.10
CA PHE A 6 -11.09 28.69 -13.48
C PHE A 6 -10.67 27.56 -12.52
N ILE A 7 -10.93 27.73 -11.21
CA ILE A 7 -10.66 26.70 -10.19
C ILE A 7 -11.71 25.57 -10.25
N ARG A 8 -12.96 25.90 -10.56
CA ARG A 8 -14.06 24.93 -10.67
C ARG A 8 -14.03 24.09 -11.94
N GLU A 9 -13.37 24.51 -12.99
CA GLU A 9 -13.34 23.78 -14.27
C GLU A 9 -12.07 22.93 -14.44
N ASN A 10 -10.98 23.28 -13.75
CA ASN A 10 -9.72 22.57 -13.86
C ASN A 10 -9.75 21.16 -13.21
N LEU A 11 -9.52 20.14 -14.03
CA LEU A 11 -9.52 18.73 -13.62
C LEU A 11 -8.41 18.42 -12.59
N LEU A 12 -7.23 19.02 -12.74
CA LEU A 12 -6.11 18.85 -11.81
C LEU A 12 -6.46 19.40 -10.43
N LEU A 13 -7.04 20.61 -10.37
CA LEU A 13 -7.44 21.21 -9.09
C LEU A 13 -8.52 20.39 -8.37
N LYS A 14 -9.45 19.76 -9.10
CA LYS A 14 -10.43 18.83 -8.51
C LYS A 14 -9.78 17.56 -7.96
N MET A 15 -8.84 16.97 -8.70
CA MET A 15 -8.11 15.78 -8.26
C MET A 15 -7.28 16.08 -7.01
N THR A 16 -6.47 17.13 -7.06
CA THR A 16 -5.58 17.52 -5.97
C THR A 16 -6.36 17.95 -4.73
N SER A 17 -7.43 18.73 -4.87
CA SER A 17 -8.24 19.14 -3.71
C SER A 17 -8.95 17.98 -3.04
N LEU A 18 -9.50 17.03 -3.80
CA LEU A 18 -10.11 15.82 -3.23
C LEU A 18 -9.06 14.98 -2.50
N ASN A 19 -7.91 14.75 -3.13
CA ASN A 19 -6.83 13.97 -2.54
C ASN A 19 -6.25 14.65 -1.29
N ALA A 20 -6.13 15.97 -1.29
CA ALA A 20 -5.73 16.74 -0.12
C ALA A 20 -6.69 16.55 1.06
N GLY A 21 -8.00 16.53 0.80
CA GLY A 21 -9.01 16.21 1.82
C GLY A 21 -8.84 14.81 2.40
N VAL A 22 -8.64 13.80 1.54
CA VAL A 22 -8.37 12.41 1.97
C VAL A 22 -7.11 12.33 2.83
N ILE A 23 -6.01 12.95 2.38
CA ILE A 23 -4.75 12.99 3.13
C ILE A 23 -4.94 13.69 4.48
N GLY A 24 -5.68 14.80 4.53
CA GLY A 24 -5.98 15.50 5.79
C GLY A 24 -6.68 14.60 6.81
N VAL A 25 -7.71 13.85 6.38
CA VAL A 25 -8.40 12.88 7.26
C VAL A 25 -7.43 11.79 7.73
N ARG A 26 -6.62 11.22 6.81
CA ARG A 26 -5.62 10.19 7.17
C ARG A 26 -4.60 10.70 8.16
N LEU A 27 -4.13 11.95 8.03
CA LEU A 27 -3.16 12.53 8.95
C LEU A 27 -3.74 12.66 10.36
N VAL A 28 -4.97 13.16 10.48
CA VAL A 28 -5.65 13.27 11.78
C VAL A 28 -5.76 11.90 12.45
N ILE A 29 -6.22 10.88 11.73
CA ILE A 29 -6.32 9.51 12.27
C ILE A 29 -4.94 8.94 12.60
N SER A 30 -3.94 9.15 11.73
CA SER A 30 -2.57 8.67 11.95
C SER A 30 -1.96 9.27 13.21
N LEU A 31 -2.26 10.52 13.54
CA LEU A 31 -1.78 11.16 14.77
C LEU A 31 -2.31 10.43 16.01
N PHE A 32 -3.60 10.08 16.04
CA PHE A 32 -4.18 9.32 17.14
C PHE A 32 -3.58 7.92 17.25
N ILE A 33 -3.42 7.21 16.12
CA ILE A 33 -2.83 5.87 16.11
C ILE A 33 -1.35 5.92 16.54
N GLN A 34 -0.57 6.87 16.04
CA GLN A 34 0.83 7.02 16.43
C GLN A 34 0.98 7.31 17.92
N ARG A 35 0.11 8.15 18.47
CA ARG A 35 0.08 8.39 19.91
C ARG A 35 -0.25 7.11 20.69
N LEU A 36 -1.27 6.37 20.28
CA LEU A 36 -1.64 5.11 20.91
C LEU A 36 -0.50 4.07 20.87
N LEU A 37 0.17 3.96 19.72
CA LEU A 37 1.34 3.09 19.56
C LEU A 37 2.51 3.50 20.46
N ALA A 38 2.74 4.81 20.62
CA ALA A 38 3.76 5.32 21.52
C ALA A 38 3.47 5.01 22.99
N GLU A 39 2.22 5.17 23.42
CA GLU A 39 1.79 4.89 24.79
C GLU A 39 1.81 3.39 25.12
N LEU A 40 1.38 2.53 24.18
CA LEU A 40 1.24 1.09 24.44
C LEU A 40 2.51 0.27 24.17
N VAL A 41 3.33 0.69 23.20
CA VAL A 41 4.43 -0.15 22.69
C VAL A 41 5.80 0.52 22.82
N GLY A 42 5.83 1.82 23.12
CA GLY A 42 7.06 2.58 23.31
C GLY A 42 7.90 2.76 22.04
N GLU A 43 9.07 3.36 22.21
CA GLU A 43 9.96 3.74 21.10
C GLU A 43 10.44 2.54 20.27
N ALA A 44 10.79 1.44 20.94
CA ALA A 44 11.23 0.22 20.28
C ALA A 44 10.13 -0.38 19.39
N GLY A 45 8.87 -0.34 19.83
CA GLY A 45 7.73 -0.81 19.04
C GLY A 45 7.49 0.04 17.80
N ILE A 46 7.55 1.37 17.94
CA ILE A 46 7.42 2.30 16.82
C ILE A 46 8.51 2.06 15.78
N ALA A 47 9.75 1.84 16.21
CA ALA A 47 10.86 1.55 15.31
C ALA A 47 10.59 0.29 14.46
N LYS A 48 10.14 -0.80 15.09
CA LYS A 48 9.77 -2.06 14.39
C LYS A 48 8.63 -1.84 13.40
N ILE A 49 7.60 -1.11 13.79
CA ILE A 49 6.48 -0.76 12.90
C ILE A 49 6.97 0.07 11.70
N GLY A 50 7.86 1.03 11.92
CA GLY A 50 8.46 1.84 10.85
C GLY A 50 9.26 0.99 9.87
N GLN A 51 10.08 0.06 10.36
CA GLN A 51 10.84 -0.88 9.54
C GLN A 51 9.93 -1.78 8.70
N LEU A 52 8.86 -2.32 9.29
CA LEU A 52 7.87 -3.12 8.59
C LEU A 52 7.20 -2.35 7.44
N ARG A 53 6.77 -1.10 7.70
CA ARG A 53 6.18 -0.22 6.69
C ARG A 53 7.14 0.11 5.55
N ASN A 54 8.40 0.39 5.87
CA ASN A 54 9.44 0.60 4.86
C ASN A 54 9.63 -0.66 4.01
N MET A 55 9.62 -1.84 4.63
CA MET A 55 9.70 -3.09 3.88
C MET A 55 8.50 -3.27 2.94
N GLN A 56 7.27 -3.03 3.39
CA GLN A 56 6.09 -3.09 2.51
C GLN A 56 6.17 -2.14 1.32
N GLN A 57 6.72 -0.93 1.52
CA GLN A 57 6.93 0.03 0.43
C GLN A 57 7.92 -0.51 -0.61
N LEU A 58 9.00 -1.18 -0.16
CA LEU A 58 9.92 -1.88 -1.05
C LEU A 58 9.20 -3.01 -1.79
N LEU A 59 8.49 -3.88 -1.07
CA LEU A 59 7.74 -5.01 -1.65
C LEU A 59 6.71 -4.56 -2.69
N THR A 60 6.11 -3.38 -2.51
CA THR A 60 5.19 -2.79 -3.49
C THR A 60 5.86 -2.53 -4.85
N SER A 61 7.14 -2.18 -4.84
CA SER A 61 7.90 -1.92 -6.08
C SER A 61 8.42 -3.21 -6.70
N PHE A 62 8.92 -4.14 -5.87
CA PHE A 62 9.46 -5.42 -6.31
C PHE A 62 8.38 -6.38 -6.82
N SER A 63 7.21 -6.44 -6.16
CA SER A 63 6.08 -7.31 -6.55
C SER A 63 5.56 -7.03 -7.96
N SER A 64 5.67 -5.78 -8.43
CA SER A 64 5.26 -5.39 -9.78
C SER A 64 6.44 -5.12 -10.72
N VAL A 65 7.69 -5.37 -10.30
CA VAL A 65 8.91 -5.06 -11.10
C VAL A 65 8.91 -3.62 -11.65
N GLY A 66 8.37 -2.66 -10.88
CA GLY A 66 8.32 -1.25 -11.28
C GLY A 66 7.37 -0.87 -12.44
N ILE A 67 6.51 -1.76 -12.94
CA ILE A 67 5.66 -1.48 -14.12
C ILE A 67 4.53 -0.46 -13.90
N PHE A 68 4.33 0.03 -12.66
CA PHE A 68 3.20 0.89 -12.28
C PHE A 68 3.02 2.11 -13.20
N ASN A 69 4.10 2.86 -13.48
CA ASN A 69 4.02 4.05 -14.33
C ASN A 69 3.65 3.70 -15.78
N GLY A 70 4.11 2.54 -16.27
CA GLY A 70 3.73 2.01 -17.58
C GLY A 70 2.24 1.71 -17.67
N ILE A 71 1.68 1.05 -16.64
CA ILE A 71 0.24 0.79 -16.56
C ILE A 71 -0.56 2.09 -16.59
N VAL A 72 -0.20 3.07 -15.75
CA VAL A 72 -0.89 4.37 -15.70
C VAL A 72 -0.88 5.06 -17.07
N LYS A 73 0.27 5.09 -17.74
CA LYS A 73 0.44 5.71 -19.07
C LYS A 73 -0.38 4.98 -20.14
N TYR A 74 -0.19 3.67 -20.29
CA TYR A 74 -0.83 2.91 -21.38
C TYR A 74 -2.33 2.74 -21.19
N ILE A 75 -2.81 2.67 -19.94
CA ILE A 75 -4.26 2.76 -19.66
C ILE A 75 -4.78 4.13 -20.10
N ALA A 76 -4.04 5.22 -19.84
CA ALA A 76 -4.48 6.56 -20.21
C ALA A 76 -4.55 6.75 -21.73
N GLU A 77 -3.60 6.17 -22.48
CA GLU A 77 -3.51 6.25 -23.94
C GLU A 77 -4.52 5.32 -24.64
N TYR A 78 -4.65 4.06 -24.20
CA TYR A 78 -5.42 3.03 -24.90
C TYR A 78 -6.84 2.80 -24.34
N LYS A 79 -7.44 3.76 -23.63
CA LYS A 79 -8.77 3.61 -22.99
C LYS A 79 -9.87 3.03 -23.89
N LYS A 80 -9.77 3.23 -25.20
CA LYS A 80 -10.77 2.79 -26.20
C LYS A 80 -10.30 1.61 -27.06
N ASP A 81 -9.04 1.19 -26.95
CA ASP A 81 -8.47 0.11 -27.75
C ASP A 81 -8.38 -1.17 -26.91
N GLN A 82 -9.38 -2.03 -27.07
CA GLN A 82 -9.47 -3.28 -26.31
C GLN A 82 -8.29 -4.23 -26.59
N ALA A 83 -7.76 -4.27 -27.81
CA ALA A 83 -6.68 -5.17 -28.18
C ALA A 83 -5.37 -4.76 -27.49
N GLN A 84 -5.09 -3.46 -27.43
CA GLN A 84 -3.91 -2.94 -26.72
C GLN A 84 -4.05 -3.08 -25.20
N LEU A 85 -5.25 -2.84 -24.65
CA LEU A 85 -5.50 -3.08 -23.23
C LEU A 85 -5.31 -4.55 -22.86
N GLN A 86 -5.78 -5.49 -23.67
CA GLN A 86 -5.58 -6.91 -23.44
C GLN A 86 -4.09 -7.27 -23.42
N LYS A 87 -3.29 -6.77 -24.37
CA LYS A 87 -1.83 -6.96 -24.37
C LYS A 87 -1.19 -6.39 -23.11
N LEU A 88 -1.57 -5.17 -22.71
CA LEU A 88 -1.07 -4.54 -21.49
C LEU A 88 -1.36 -5.37 -20.24
N PHE A 89 -2.59 -5.87 -20.08
CA PHE A 89 -2.95 -6.70 -18.93
C PHE A 89 -2.21 -8.04 -18.94
N SER A 90 -2.11 -8.71 -20.08
CA SER A 90 -1.34 -9.96 -20.20
C SER A 90 0.12 -9.75 -19.80
N THR A 91 0.77 -8.70 -20.32
CA THR A 91 2.15 -8.37 -19.95
C THR A 91 2.27 -8.01 -18.46
N SER A 92 1.35 -7.21 -17.94
CA SER A 92 1.36 -6.79 -16.53
C SER A 92 1.19 -7.98 -15.57
N LEU A 93 0.32 -8.94 -15.93
CA LEU A 93 0.14 -10.17 -15.17
C LEU A 93 1.40 -11.03 -15.16
N VAL A 94 2.08 -11.16 -16.30
CA VAL A 94 3.35 -11.90 -16.37
C VAL A 94 4.38 -11.26 -15.43
N PHE A 95 4.59 -9.95 -15.50
CA PHE A 95 5.51 -9.25 -14.60
C PHE A 95 5.11 -9.35 -13.13
N TRP A 96 3.81 -9.31 -12.83
CA TRP A 96 3.31 -9.49 -11.47
C TRP A 96 3.56 -10.90 -10.94
N VAL A 97 3.30 -11.95 -11.72
CA VAL A 97 3.56 -13.33 -11.31
C VAL A 97 5.04 -13.52 -11.05
N PHE A 98 5.90 -13.12 -11.99
CA PHE A 98 7.35 -13.24 -11.82
C PHE A 98 7.87 -12.41 -10.64
N GLY A 99 7.49 -11.13 -10.55
CA GLY A 99 7.89 -10.25 -9.46
C GLY A 99 7.44 -10.77 -8.10
N SER A 100 6.21 -11.25 -7.99
CA SER A 100 5.67 -11.79 -6.75
C SER A 100 6.31 -13.12 -6.36
N LEU A 101 6.53 -14.02 -7.32
CA LEU A 101 7.16 -15.32 -7.05
C LEU A 101 8.62 -15.16 -6.61
N ILE A 102 9.40 -14.35 -7.33
CA ILE A 102 10.81 -14.07 -6.99
C ILE A 102 10.89 -13.42 -5.62
N THR A 103 10.09 -12.38 -5.39
CA THR A 103 10.12 -11.64 -4.12
C THR A 103 9.64 -12.50 -2.96
N GLY A 104 8.53 -13.24 -3.11
CA GLY A 104 8.01 -14.14 -2.09
C GLY A 104 9.00 -15.27 -1.76
N THR A 105 9.60 -15.89 -2.77
CA THR A 105 10.61 -16.94 -2.57
C THR A 105 11.85 -16.39 -1.86
N ALA A 106 12.32 -15.19 -2.25
CA ALA A 106 13.42 -14.53 -1.57
C ALA A 106 13.11 -14.25 -0.10
N LEU A 107 11.90 -13.77 0.22
CA LEU A 107 11.47 -13.56 1.60
C LEU A 107 11.45 -14.87 2.41
N LEU A 108 11.03 -16.00 1.82
CA LEU A 108 11.02 -17.29 2.51
C LEU A 108 12.44 -17.82 2.78
N ILE A 109 13.33 -17.76 1.78
CA ILE A 109 14.71 -18.25 1.91
C ILE A 109 15.51 -17.40 2.89
N PHE A 110 15.31 -16.08 2.85
CA PHE A 110 16.06 -15.12 3.67
C PHE A 110 15.26 -14.63 4.88
N ALA A 111 14.26 -15.38 5.36
CA ALA A 111 13.37 -14.93 6.43
C ALA A 111 14.11 -14.59 7.73
N GLU A 112 14.99 -15.48 8.19
CA GLU A 112 15.84 -15.28 9.37
C GLU A 112 16.77 -14.06 9.27
N PRO A 113 17.65 -13.95 8.25
CA PRO A 113 18.55 -12.81 8.15
C PRO A 113 17.82 -11.48 7.91
N ILE A 114 16.64 -11.50 7.29
CA ILE A 114 15.80 -10.29 7.15
C ILE A 114 15.22 -9.91 8.50
N SER A 115 14.68 -10.86 9.27
CA SER A 115 14.12 -10.59 10.61
C SER A 115 15.18 -10.02 11.56
N GLU A 116 16.38 -10.61 11.56
CA GLU A 116 17.49 -10.15 12.40
C GLU A 116 17.93 -8.73 12.00
N ARG A 117 18.03 -8.43 10.70
CA ARG A 117 18.44 -7.09 10.23
C ARG A 117 17.38 -6.01 10.44
N LEU A 118 16.11 -6.36 10.27
CA LEU A 118 15.03 -5.40 10.46
C LEU A 118 14.78 -5.22 11.96
N PHE A 119 14.41 -6.29 12.66
CA PHE A 119 13.88 -6.20 14.01
C PHE A 119 14.92 -6.41 15.11
N GLY A 120 16.15 -6.84 14.77
CA GLY A 120 17.16 -7.23 15.76
C GLY A 120 16.81 -8.48 16.54
N SER A 121 15.91 -9.31 16.01
CA SER A 121 15.40 -10.52 16.67
C SER A 121 14.85 -11.52 15.65
N LEU A 122 15.06 -12.81 15.93
CA LEU A 122 14.48 -13.93 15.19
C LEU A 122 13.01 -14.21 15.55
N GLU A 123 12.47 -13.56 16.57
CA GLU A 123 11.06 -13.73 16.99
C GLU A 123 10.08 -13.31 15.89
N PHE A 124 10.50 -12.43 14.97
CA PHE A 124 9.65 -11.87 13.92
C PHE A 124 9.80 -12.56 12.56
N VAL A 125 10.45 -13.73 12.51
CA VAL A 125 10.59 -14.52 11.27
C VAL A 125 9.22 -14.88 10.68
N TYR A 126 8.24 -15.15 11.54
CA TYR A 126 6.86 -15.43 11.11
C TYR A 126 6.23 -14.26 10.33
N LEU A 127 6.60 -13.00 10.65
CA LEU A 127 6.12 -11.83 9.91
C LEU A 127 6.71 -11.75 8.51
N ILE A 128 7.99 -12.14 8.36
CA ILE A 128 8.64 -12.17 7.03
C ILE A 128 8.02 -13.25 6.17
N GLN A 129 7.74 -14.42 6.76
CA GLN A 129 7.03 -15.52 6.09
C GLN A 129 5.59 -15.13 5.72
N LEU A 130 4.87 -14.44 6.62
CA LEU A 130 3.56 -13.90 6.32
C LEU A 130 3.61 -12.93 5.15
N LEU A 131 4.58 -12.01 5.13
CA LEU A 131 4.74 -11.07 4.02
C LEU A 131 5.05 -11.77 2.70
N ALA A 132 5.78 -12.89 2.71
CA ALA A 132 5.97 -13.69 1.50
C ALA A 132 4.65 -14.17 0.86
N ILE A 133 3.66 -14.50 1.70
CA ILE A 133 2.31 -14.89 1.26
C ILE A 133 1.50 -13.67 0.82
N ILE A 134 1.73 -12.50 1.42
CA ILE A 134 1.02 -11.25 1.13
C ILE A 134 1.55 -10.53 -0.12
N VAL A 135 2.82 -10.73 -0.51
CA VAL A 135 3.46 -10.09 -1.67
C VAL A 135 2.62 -10.12 -2.97
N PRO A 136 2.01 -11.26 -3.38
CA PRO A 136 1.12 -11.29 -4.54
C PRO A 136 -0.07 -10.32 -4.43
N PHE A 137 -0.64 -10.15 -3.24
CA PHE A 137 -1.75 -9.23 -2.97
C PHE A 137 -1.30 -7.77 -3.04
N ILE A 138 -0.10 -7.47 -2.57
CA ILE A 138 0.49 -6.13 -2.74
C ILE A 138 0.65 -5.81 -4.23
N GLY A 139 1.17 -6.77 -5.01
CA GLY A 139 1.39 -6.60 -6.45
C GLY A 139 0.10 -6.37 -7.23
N ILE A 140 -0.98 -7.12 -6.92
CA ILE A 140 -2.27 -6.95 -7.60
C ILE A 140 -2.94 -5.63 -7.20
N GLN A 141 -2.84 -5.23 -5.92
CA GLN A 141 -3.29 -3.92 -5.46
C GLN A 141 -2.56 -2.79 -6.20
N ARG A 142 -1.25 -2.96 -6.43
CA ARG A 142 -0.44 -1.99 -7.19
C ARG A 142 -0.89 -1.86 -8.64
N ILE A 143 -1.19 -2.97 -9.32
CA ILE A 143 -1.75 -2.97 -10.68
C ILE A 143 -3.12 -2.26 -10.70
N PHE A 144 -4.01 -2.62 -9.78
CA PHE A 144 -5.34 -2.01 -9.67
C PHE A 144 -5.25 -0.50 -9.47
N ASN A 145 -4.36 -0.05 -8.58
CA ASN A 145 -4.10 1.37 -8.38
C ASN A 145 -3.61 2.02 -9.68
N GLY A 146 -2.74 1.36 -10.44
CA GLY A 146 -2.28 1.85 -11.74
C GLY A 146 -3.42 2.04 -12.75
N VAL A 147 -4.32 1.06 -12.85
CA VAL A 147 -5.52 1.11 -13.70
C VAL A 147 -6.41 2.29 -13.32
N VAL A 148 -6.71 2.43 -12.03
CA VAL A 148 -7.60 3.49 -11.55
C VAL A 148 -7.01 4.88 -11.77
N ASN A 149 -5.69 5.02 -11.57
CA ASN A 149 -4.96 6.25 -11.84
C ASN A 149 -4.94 6.58 -13.35
N GLY A 150 -4.66 5.61 -14.22
CA GLY A 150 -4.67 5.81 -15.68
C GLY A 150 -6.06 6.15 -16.23
N LEU A 151 -7.12 5.56 -15.66
CA LEU A 151 -8.51 5.90 -16.00
C LEU A 151 -8.95 7.26 -15.46
N SER A 152 -8.15 7.90 -14.60
CA SER A 152 -8.48 9.17 -13.97
C SER A 152 -9.77 9.10 -13.13
N MET A 153 -10.10 7.94 -12.57
CA MET A 153 -11.29 7.73 -11.74
C MET A 153 -11.07 8.19 -10.28
N TYR A 154 -10.54 9.42 -10.11
CA TYR A 154 -10.07 9.96 -8.83
C TYR A 154 -11.12 9.95 -7.72
N LYS A 155 -12.41 10.16 -8.04
CA LYS A 155 -13.49 10.14 -7.05
C LYS A 155 -13.73 8.76 -6.46
N LYS A 156 -13.73 7.71 -7.29
CA LYS A 156 -13.92 6.32 -6.85
C LYS A 156 -12.67 5.85 -6.10
N PHE A 157 -11.49 6.21 -6.62
CA PHE A 157 -10.21 5.93 -5.98
C PHE A 157 -10.14 6.49 -4.57
N ALA A 158 -10.39 7.80 -4.41
CA ALA A 158 -10.34 8.48 -3.13
C ALA A 158 -11.25 7.82 -2.07
N LYS A 159 -12.43 7.33 -2.49
CA LYS A 159 -13.34 6.62 -1.59
C LYS A 159 -12.80 5.24 -1.18
N ILE A 160 -12.33 4.45 -2.13
CA ILE A 160 -11.78 3.12 -1.87
C ILE A 160 -10.52 3.22 -1.00
N ASP A 161 -9.63 4.15 -1.33
CA ASP A 161 -8.40 4.42 -0.59
C ASP A 161 -8.68 4.86 0.84
N LEU A 162 -9.64 5.78 1.05
CA LEU A 162 -10.03 6.20 2.40
C LEU A 162 -10.70 5.07 3.19
N LEU A 163 -11.60 4.30 2.57
CA LEU A 163 -12.24 3.15 3.24
C LEU A 163 -11.22 2.08 3.62
N GLY A 164 -10.30 1.74 2.72
CA GLY A 164 -9.21 0.79 2.99
C GLY A 164 -8.33 1.27 4.15
N TYR A 165 -7.98 2.55 4.15
CA TYR A 165 -7.23 3.15 5.25
C TYR A 165 -8.00 3.09 6.59
N LEU A 166 -9.30 3.36 6.60
CA LEU A 166 -10.13 3.27 7.81
C LEU A 166 -10.20 1.83 8.33
N ILE A 167 -10.36 0.84 7.45
CA ILE A 167 -10.35 -0.57 7.83
C ILE A 167 -8.97 -0.95 8.41
N SER A 168 -7.88 -0.54 7.76
CA SER A 168 -6.52 -0.77 8.25
C SER A 168 -6.27 -0.14 9.62
N ALA A 169 -6.74 1.10 9.83
CA ALA A 169 -6.67 1.80 11.11
C ALA A 169 -7.42 1.04 12.21
N VAL A 170 -8.67 0.62 11.94
CA VAL A 170 -9.49 -0.13 12.90
C VAL A 170 -8.86 -1.48 13.24
N LEU A 171 -8.40 -2.23 12.22
CA LEU A 171 -7.73 -3.51 12.44
C LEU A 171 -6.45 -3.34 13.26
N THR A 172 -5.64 -2.33 12.95
CA THR A 172 -4.42 -2.02 13.71
C THR A 172 -4.74 -1.76 15.18
N VAL A 173 -5.76 -0.95 15.48
CA VAL A 173 -6.15 -0.64 16.87
C VAL A 173 -6.70 -1.89 17.57
N ILE A 174 -7.58 -2.66 16.94
CA ILE A 174 -8.16 -3.87 17.56
C ILE A 174 -7.06 -4.89 17.89
N PHE A 175 -6.17 -5.16 16.94
CA PHE A 175 -5.12 -6.15 17.14
C PHE A 175 -4.07 -5.67 18.13
N LEU A 176 -3.75 -4.37 18.13
CA LEU A 176 -2.88 -3.77 19.14
C LEU A 176 -3.43 -3.95 20.56
N LEU A 177 -4.73 -3.76 20.76
CA LEU A 177 -5.36 -3.90 22.08
C LEU A 177 -5.46 -5.37 22.53
N GLN A 178 -5.57 -6.32 21.59
CA GLN A 178 -5.70 -7.75 21.91
C GLN A 178 -4.36 -8.48 22.04
N TYR A 179 -3.38 -8.15 21.20
CA TYR A 179 -2.13 -8.89 21.03
C TYR A 179 -0.87 -8.00 21.09
N ASN A 180 -1.01 -6.75 21.57
CA ASN A 180 0.11 -5.81 21.72
C ASN A 180 0.88 -5.60 20.39
N ILE A 181 2.21 -5.51 20.44
CA ILE A 181 3.08 -5.26 19.27
C ILE A 181 2.89 -6.30 18.16
N ASP A 182 2.79 -7.58 18.49
CA ASP A 182 2.62 -8.65 17.50
C ASP A 182 1.32 -8.47 16.73
N GLY A 183 0.25 -8.13 17.44
CA GLY A 183 -1.02 -7.78 16.82
C GLY A 183 -0.91 -6.61 15.86
N ALA A 184 -0.29 -5.52 16.30
CA ALA A 184 -0.10 -4.34 15.47
C ALA A 184 0.73 -4.64 14.20
N LEU A 185 1.79 -5.44 14.34
CA LEU A 185 2.65 -5.83 13.22
C LEU A 185 1.91 -6.75 12.24
N VAL A 186 1.16 -7.73 12.73
CA VAL A 186 0.33 -8.61 11.87
C VAL A 186 -0.75 -7.80 11.15
N ALA A 187 -1.45 -6.90 11.86
CA ALA A 187 -2.46 -6.04 11.25
C ALA A 187 -1.87 -5.19 10.14
N ILE A 188 -0.71 -4.57 10.37
CA ILE A 188 0.00 -3.81 9.34
C ILE A 188 0.41 -4.73 8.20
N ALA A 189 0.94 -5.92 8.47
CA ALA A 189 1.39 -6.87 7.44
C ALA A 189 0.30 -7.26 6.44
N ILE A 190 -0.95 -7.36 6.88
CA ILE A 190 -2.08 -7.82 6.05
C ILE A 190 -2.91 -6.70 5.41
N THR A 191 -2.71 -5.43 5.80
CA THR A 191 -3.48 -4.28 5.30
C THR A 191 -2.67 -3.40 4.36
#